data_AF-A0A9P3B8V2-F1
#
_entry.id   AF-A0A9P3B8V2-F1
#
_cell.length_a   1.000
_cell.length_b   1.000
_cell.length_c   1.000
_cell.angle_alpha   90.00
_cell.angle_beta   90.00
_cell.angle_gamma   90.00
#
_symmetry.space_group_name_H-M   'P 1'
#
loop_
_entity.id
_entity.type
_entity.pdbx_description
1 polymer ?
#
loop_
_entity_poly.entity_id
_entity_poly.type
_entity_poly.pdbx_seq_one_letter_code
_entity_poly.pdbx_strand_id
1 'polypeptide(L)'
;MVLVAQKREAADCRSPWEWEKYSCCVPRQNLVAVLQYEPSMADQMLSTYQHSGRAVLDSVSMASDLYQQTITHLEGPKCYFIIIDDDENDIDYWRQSLFPKDDSASRAQGGVSRREGPNKRAQYKFLFTRNREDSTASSHLLRLDSRNILNQILSYVQRRIKGIPSIANTGLAEQVANRISKQADGLWLYARLLMDDIARAPSRKAVTACLSSLPLGLSELYDRIIQENNNRLSDYERRFARWFYVWLDISDILPDFLLQEEDRLPLQIMDTVFQYANDGEPVFDTPGLARRLAGPLVDVRQTNTGYEVAAVHQSFYQYLSRGSIWTDSDILLQPPRTRKLSRGIAAVWYFTECSESQQHLDELRSDSSAPISFYKFESHFPFHYALVQALTCTEVCSDENAYDTESSEEDVMVQQLTEFLASGKCLRWFEIATMINFSGNFSELLDNVLGALAELSDKLSKNCCESTALAAFNEHRVLFFENWKYVLLKTTPWDSHSRKPNVMEPSGFSEDPTCQKMMEIATRCSEEADIFSRQDEILERVMGVSTEPSCCILTLI
;
A
#
# COMPACT_ATOMS: atom_id res chain seq x y z
N MET A 1 -22.30 11.19 11.62
CA MET A 1 -21.49 10.26 10.81
C MET A 1 -20.11 10.86 10.65
N VAL A 2 -19.03 10.10 10.73
CA VAL A 2 -17.65 10.65 10.69
C VAL A 2 -16.97 10.17 9.42
N LEU A 3 -16.59 11.11 8.56
CA LEU A 3 -15.74 10.94 7.39
C LEU A 3 -14.34 11.40 7.83
N VAL A 4 -13.31 10.58 7.69
CA VAL A 4 -11.94 10.96 8.04
C VAL A 4 -11.09 10.93 6.78
N ALA A 5 -10.53 12.07 6.41
CA ALA A 5 -9.48 12.18 5.42
C ALA A 5 -8.18 12.51 6.15
N GLN A 6 -7.19 11.63 5.98
CA GLN A 6 -5.90 11.77 6.64
C GLN A 6 -4.85 12.04 5.57
N LYS A 7 -4.12 13.15 5.71
CA LYS A 7 -2.90 13.35 4.93
C LYS A 7 -1.87 12.35 5.42
N ARG A 8 -1.46 11.41 4.56
CA ARG A 8 -0.23 10.64 4.80
C ARG A 8 0.91 11.65 4.87
N GLU A 9 1.78 11.57 5.88
CA GLU A 9 2.98 12.39 6.00
C GLU A 9 3.86 12.19 4.75
N ALA A 10 3.66 13.01 3.73
CA ALA A 10 4.58 13.17 2.62
C ALA A 10 5.70 14.09 3.10
N ALA A 11 6.55 13.59 4.00
CA ALA A 11 7.65 14.34 4.57
C ALA A 11 8.74 14.72 3.54
N ASP A 12 8.53 14.46 2.24
CA ASP A 12 9.54 14.65 1.21
C ASP A 12 8.97 14.81 -0.22
N CYS A 13 7.83 15.51 -0.41
CA CYS A 13 7.43 15.92 -1.78
C CYS A 13 8.49 16.88 -2.34
N ARG A 14 9.38 16.40 -3.21
CA ARG A 14 10.47 17.19 -3.80
C ARG A 14 10.04 17.92 -5.06
N SER A 15 8.83 17.69 -5.55
CA SER A 15 8.37 18.20 -6.83
C SER A 15 6.92 18.72 -6.86
N PRO A 16 6.60 19.70 -7.74
CA PRO A 16 5.24 20.21 -7.92
C PRO A 16 4.22 19.16 -8.38
N TRP A 17 4.65 18.15 -9.15
CA TRP A 17 3.77 17.09 -9.66
C TRP A 17 3.36 16.07 -8.59
N GLU A 18 4.24 15.80 -7.61
CA GLU A 18 3.88 15.00 -6.43
C GLU A 18 2.80 15.72 -5.62
N TRP A 19 2.93 17.03 -5.39
CA TRP A 19 1.94 17.81 -4.65
C TRP A 19 0.54 17.77 -5.29
N GLU A 20 0.44 17.84 -6.62
CA GLU A 20 -0.85 17.71 -7.32
C GLU A 20 -1.47 16.32 -7.14
N LYS A 21 -0.68 15.23 -7.30
CA LYS A 21 -1.17 13.87 -7.06
C LYS A 21 -1.66 13.67 -5.63
N TYR A 22 -0.90 14.14 -4.63
CA TYR A 22 -1.28 14.06 -3.22
C TYR A 22 -2.52 14.88 -2.88
N SER A 23 -2.65 16.06 -3.48
CA SER A 23 -3.81 16.93 -3.28
C SER A 23 -5.08 16.36 -3.92
N CYS A 24 -4.99 15.41 -4.85
CA CYS A 24 -6.17 14.71 -5.36
C CYS A 24 -6.71 13.67 -4.38
N CYS A 25 -5.87 13.14 -3.49
CA CYS A 25 -6.25 12.02 -2.61
C CYS A 25 -7.30 12.42 -1.57
N VAL A 26 -7.19 13.59 -0.95
CA VAL A 26 -8.13 14.05 0.08
C VAL A 26 -9.57 14.18 -0.43
N PRO A 27 -9.88 14.88 -1.54
CA PRO A 27 -11.25 14.96 -2.05
C PRO A 27 -11.75 13.60 -2.55
N ARG A 28 -10.87 12.75 -3.13
CA ARG A 28 -11.23 11.39 -3.55
C ARG A 28 -11.61 10.49 -2.38
N GLN A 29 -10.80 10.44 -1.33
CA GLN A 29 -11.11 9.67 -0.12
C GLN A 29 -12.42 10.12 0.51
N ASN A 30 -12.66 11.43 0.56
CA ASN A 30 -13.93 11.95 1.06
C ASN A 30 -15.11 11.56 0.17
N LEU A 31 -14.94 11.57 -1.16
CA LEU A 31 -15.95 11.13 -2.12
C LEU A 31 -16.28 9.63 -1.97
N VAL A 32 -15.28 8.78 -1.87
CA VAL A 32 -15.47 7.33 -1.65
C VAL A 32 -16.17 7.09 -0.31
N ALA A 33 -15.74 7.79 0.74
CA ALA A 33 -16.40 7.70 2.02
C ALA A 33 -17.87 8.16 1.91
N VAL A 34 -18.19 9.24 1.18
CA VAL A 34 -19.59 9.62 0.92
C VAL A 34 -20.36 8.51 0.19
N LEU A 35 -19.79 7.87 -0.84
CA LEU A 35 -20.43 6.77 -1.56
C LEU A 35 -20.72 5.56 -0.68
N GLN A 36 -19.80 5.19 0.20
CA GLN A 36 -20.00 4.09 1.15
C GLN A 36 -21.23 4.31 2.04
N TYR A 37 -21.56 5.57 2.35
CA TYR A 37 -22.68 5.92 3.21
C TYR A 37 -23.95 6.35 2.46
N GLU A 38 -23.82 6.88 1.25
CA GLU A 38 -24.91 7.29 0.36
C GLU A 38 -24.71 6.71 -1.05
N PRO A 39 -24.96 5.40 -1.25
CA PRO A 39 -24.77 4.76 -2.56
C PRO A 39 -25.58 5.38 -3.69
N SER A 40 -26.68 6.08 -3.37
CA SER A 40 -27.47 6.82 -4.37
C SER A 40 -26.72 7.97 -5.04
N MET A 41 -25.58 8.40 -4.49
CA MET A 41 -24.71 9.41 -5.12
C MET A 41 -23.88 8.83 -6.26
N ALA A 42 -23.82 7.51 -6.41
CA ALA A 42 -23.06 6.82 -7.45
C ALA A 42 -23.42 7.29 -8.86
N ASP A 43 -24.72 7.38 -9.18
CA ASP A 43 -25.20 7.81 -10.50
C ASP A 43 -24.74 9.24 -10.84
N GLN A 44 -24.74 10.12 -9.83
CA GLN A 44 -24.32 11.50 -9.99
C GLN A 44 -22.81 11.58 -10.23
N MET A 45 -22.01 10.85 -9.45
CA MET A 45 -20.57 10.80 -9.61
C MET A 45 -20.17 10.17 -10.94
N LEU A 46 -20.82 9.07 -11.32
CA LEU A 46 -20.58 8.34 -12.56
C LEU A 46 -20.72 9.26 -13.78
N SER A 47 -21.72 10.14 -13.80
CA SER A 47 -21.87 11.11 -14.87
C SER A 47 -20.63 12.00 -15.03
N THR A 48 -20.03 12.47 -13.94
CA THR A 48 -18.80 13.28 -13.98
C THR A 48 -17.60 12.49 -14.47
N TYR A 49 -17.47 11.22 -14.06
CA TYR A 49 -16.41 10.34 -14.55
C TYR A 49 -16.55 10.08 -16.06
N GLN A 50 -17.77 9.79 -16.54
CA GLN A 50 -18.07 9.61 -17.96
C GLN A 50 -17.73 10.87 -18.77
N HIS A 51 -18.16 12.05 -18.32
CA HIS A 51 -17.84 13.32 -19.02
C HIS A 51 -16.35 13.65 -19.03
N SER A 52 -15.58 13.13 -18.06
CA SER A 52 -14.14 13.37 -17.99
C SER A 52 -13.34 12.52 -18.99
N GLY A 53 -13.89 11.38 -19.43
CA GLY A 53 -13.18 10.37 -20.22
C GLY A 53 -11.99 9.71 -19.49
N ARG A 54 -11.87 9.91 -18.17
CA ARG A 54 -10.75 9.40 -17.37
C ARG A 54 -11.20 8.31 -16.40
N ALA A 55 -10.34 7.31 -16.19
CA ALA A 55 -10.57 6.26 -15.19
C ALA A 55 -10.50 6.80 -13.75
N VAL A 56 -9.77 7.89 -13.52
CA VAL A 56 -9.60 8.50 -12.19
C VAL A 56 -9.55 10.03 -12.29
N LEU A 57 -10.10 10.75 -11.31
CA LEU A 57 -10.10 12.24 -11.23
C LEU A 57 -8.75 12.76 -10.75
N ASP A 58 -7.74 12.70 -11.59
CA ASP A 58 -6.33 13.03 -11.32
C ASP A 58 -6.05 14.52 -11.18
N SER A 59 -7.08 15.36 -11.40
CA SER A 59 -7.05 16.79 -11.17
C SER A 59 -7.70 17.17 -9.85
N VAL A 60 -6.99 17.95 -9.03
CA VAL A 60 -7.48 18.37 -7.71
C VAL A 60 -8.74 19.21 -7.83
N SER A 61 -8.79 20.08 -8.85
CA SER A 61 -9.97 20.93 -9.09
C SER A 61 -11.17 20.08 -9.47
N MET A 62 -11.02 19.09 -10.34
CA MET A 62 -12.11 18.20 -10.72
C MET A 62 -12.60 17.35 -9.55
N ALA A 63 -11.68 16.76 -8.77
CA ALA A 63 -12.03 15.99 -7.59
C ALA A 63 -12.72 16.86 -6.52
N SER A 64 -12.24 18.08 -6.31
CA SER A 64 -12.81 19.05 -5.39
C SER A 64 -14.20 19.53 -5.84
N ASP A 65 -14.37 19.84 -7.12
CA ASP A 65 -15.65 20.27 -7.68
C ASP A 65 -16.68 19.14 -7.60
N LEU A 66 -16.30 17.89 -7.92
CA LEU A 66 -17.19 16.74 -7.75
C LEU A 66 -17.55 16.51 -6.28
N TYR A 67 -16.59 16.66 -5.37
CA TYR A 67 -16.84 16.59 -3.94
C TYR A 67 -17.84 17.66 -3.46
N GLN A 68 -17.63 18.93 -3.86
CA GLN A 68 -18.54 20.02 -3.52
C GLN A 68 -19.95 19.79 -4.09
N GLN A 69 -20.05 19.31 -5.33
CA GLN A 69 -21.33 18.95 -5.94
C GLN A 69 -22.00 17.82 -5.15
N THR A 70 -21.26 16.75 -4.83
CA THR A 70 -21.81 15.61 -4.10
C THR A 70 -22.33 16.04 -2.72
N ILE A 71 -21.52 16.77 -1.95
CA ILE A 71 -21.91 17.24 -0.61
C ILE A 71 -23.11 18.18 -0.63
N THR A 72 -23.23 19.05 -1.64
CA THR A 72 -24.36 19.98 -1.75
C THR A 72 -25.68 19.30 -2.12
N HIS A 73 -25.61 18.11 -2.72
CA HIS A 73 -26.76 17.29 -3.10
C HIS A 73 -27.13 16.23 -2.06
N LEU A 74 -26.40 16.14 -0.94
CA LEU A 74 -26.78 15.27 0.16
C LEU A 74 -28.12 15.70 0.77
N GLU A 75 -29.10 14.82 0.71
CA GLU A 75 -30.43 15.01 1.27
C GLU A 75 -30.62 14.23 2.57
N GLY A 76 -31.52 14.70 3.42
CA GLY A 76 -31.97 14.00 4.61
C GLY A 76 -31.52 14.61 5.95
N PRO A 77 -31.95 14.02 7.08
CA PRO A 77 -31.70 14.55 8.41
C PRO A 77 -30.29 14.25 8.96
N LYS A 78 -29.42 13.62 8.15
CA LYS A 78 -28.10 13.16 8.56
C LYS A 78 -27.14 14.35 8.77
N CYS A 79 -26.25 14.18 9.74
CA CYS A 79 -25.15 15.13 10.01
C CYS A 79 -23.80 14.43 9.77
N TYR A 80 -23.01 14.98 8.85
CA TYR A 80 -21.72 14.48 8.42
C TYR A 80 -20.63 15.30 9.12
N PHE A 81 -19.67 14.63 9.74
CA PHE A 81 -18.50 15.24 10.36
C PHE A 81 -17.32 14.87 9.50
N ILE A 82 -16.71 15.84 8.83
CA ILE A 82 -15.59 15.63 7.92
C ILE A 82 -14.34 16.05 8.69
N ILE A 83 -13.55 15.07 9.10
CA ILE A 83 -12.28 15.27 9.80
C ILE A 83 -11.19 15.35 8.74
N ILE A 84 -10.49 16.48 8.69
CA ILE A 84 -9.32 16.68 7.84
C ILE A 84 -8.12 16.76 8.77
N ASP A 85 -7.25 15.77 8.67
CA ASP A 85 -5.98 15.72 9.38
C ASP A 85 -4.86 16.18 8.45
N ASP A 86 -4.45 17.44 8.58
CA ASP A 86 -3.45 18.10 7.72
C ASP A 86 -2.49 19.01 8.52
N ASP A 87 -1.34 19.27 7.92
CA ASP A 87 -0.33 20.25 8.34
C ASP A 87 -0.82 21.69 8.15
N GLU A 88 -0.28 22.61 8.95
CA GLU A 88 -0.79 23.97 9.14
C GLU A 88 -0.82 24.80 7.85
N ASN A 89 0.07 24.50 6.91
CA ASN A 89 0.24 25.28 5.68
C ASN A 89 -0.87 25.06 4.65
N ASP A 90 -1.59 23.93 4.71
CA ASP A 90 -2.54 23.52 3.66
C ASP A 90 -4.01 23.67 4.08
N ILE A 91 -4.29 24.05 5.34
CA ILE A 91 -5.67 24.16 5.86
C ILE A 91 -6.51 25.18 5.07
N ASP A 92 -5.92 26.33 4.71
CA ASP A 92 -6.64 27.35 3.96
C ASP A 92 -6.91 26.91 2.52
N TYR A 93 -5.99 26.12 1.94
CA TYR A 93 -6.19 25.50 0.63
C TYR A 93 -7.38 24.53 0.65
N TRP A 94 -7.45 23.64 1.64
CA TRP A 94 -8.59 22.73 1.80
C TRP A 94 -9.88 23.45 2.13
N ARG A 95 -9.79 24.53 2.90
CA ARG A 95 -10.97 25.35 3.18
C ARG A 95 -11.54 25.95 1.89
N GLN A 96 -10.71 26.36 0.95
CA GLN A 96 -11.19 26.88 -0.34
C GLN A 96 -11.65 25.78 -1.28
N SER A 97 -10.98 24.62 -1.24
CA SER A 97 -11.21 23.53 -2.18
C SER A 97 -12.36 22.59 -1.78
N LEU A 98 -12.65 22.43 -0.48
CA LEU A 98 -13.67 21.50 0.00
C LEU A 98 -14.98 22.19 0.41
N PHE A 99 -14.97 23.50 0.67
CA PHE A 99 -16.17 24.22 1.06
C PHE A 99 -16.97 24.60 -0.19
N PRO A 100 -18.26 24.22 -0.28
CA PRO A 100 -19.07 24.59 -1.43
C PRO A 100 -19.16 26.10 -1.61
N LYS A 101 -18.83 26.58 -2.80
CA LYS A 101 -18.78 28.03 -3.13
C LYS A 101 -20.12 28.73 -2.96
N ASP A 102 -21.22 28.01 -3.18
CA ASP A 102 -22.59 28.56 -3.17
C ASP A 102 -23.29 28.49 -1.81
N ASP A 103 -22.64 27.89 -0.79
CA ASP A 103 -23.30 27.69 0.49
C ASP A 103 -22.94 28.80 1.46
N SER A 104 -23.95 29.61 1.85
CA SER A 104 -23.77 30.66 2.84
C SER A 104 -23.07 30.08 4.07
N ALA A 105 -21.97 30.71 4.52
CA ALA A 105 -21.10 30.24 5.61
C ALA A 105 -21.83 29.74 6.87
N SER A 106 -23.09 30.16 7.08
CA SER A 106 -24.00 29.68 8.12
C SER A 106 -24.26 28.16 8.13
N ARG A 107 -24.22 27.47 6.99
CA ARG A 107 -24.55 26.03 6.86
C ARG A 107 -23.37 25.12 7.17
N ALA A 108 -22.19 25.42 6.64
CA ALA A 108 -20.94 24.70 6.96
C ALA A 108 -20.54 24.82 8.45
N GLN A 109 -21.10 25.82 9.15
CA GLN A 109 -20.85 26.09 10.57
C GLN A 109 -21.92 25.48 11.50
N GLY A 110 -22.90 24.73 10.97
CA GLY A 110 -23.96 24.13 11.78
C GLY A 110 -24.92 25.14 12.40
N GLY A 111 -25.08 26.32 11.79
CA GLY A 111 -26.12 27.27 12.16
C GLY A 111 -27.49 26.59 11.96
N VAL A 112 -28.22 26.40 13.06
CA VAL A 112 -29.56 25.80 13.04
C VAL A 112 -30.52 26.75 12.32
N SER A 113 -30.59 26.67 10.99
CA SER A 113 -31.66 27.31 10.25
C SER A 113 -32.94 26.53 10.52
N ARG A 114 -33.76 27.07 11.41
CA ARG A 114 -35.05 26.53 11.87
C ARG A 114 -36.15 26.63 10.81
N ARG A 115 -35.82 26.50 9.52
CA ARG A 115 -36.82 26.38 8.45
C ARG A 115 -37.26 24.93 8.37
N GLU A 116 -38.37 24.65 9.04
CA GLU A 116 -39.14 23.40 8.90
C GLU A 116 -39.77 23.35 7.49
N GLY A 117 -38.98 22.99 6.49
CA GLY A 117 -39.44 22.65 5.15
C GLY A 117 -39.27 21.16 4.85
N PRO A 118 -40.06 20.57 3.92
CA PRO A 118 -40.01 19.14 3.58
C PRO A 118 -38.68 18.70 2.95
N ASN A 119 -37.87 19.62 2.43
CA ASN A 119 -36.55 19.34 1.87
C ASN A 119 -35.46 19.63 2.91
N LYS A 120 -35.35 18.78 3.94
CA LYS A 120 -34.22 18.82 4.87
C LYS A 120 -32.98 18.34 4.12
N ARG A 121 -32.10 19.28 3.76
CA ARG A 121 -30.76 18.96 3.29
C ARG A 121 -29.91 18.42 4.43
N ALA A 122 -28.95 17.58 4.09
CA ALA A 122 -27.93 17.11 5.03
C ALA A 122 -27.17 18.27 5.67
N GLN A 123 -26.72 18.08 6.91
CA GLN A 123 -25.81 19.01 7.57
C GLN A 123 -24.40 18.44 7.52
N TYR A 124 -23.39 19.26 7.32
CA TYR A 124 -22.00 18.83 7.42
C TYR A 124 -21.19 19.79 8.28
N LYS A 125 -20.20 19.24 8.99
CA LYS A 125 -19.29 19.95 9.88
C LYS A 125 -17.87 19.52 9.57
N PHE A 126 -17.03 20.48 9.17
CA PHE A 126 -15.60 20.24 9.01
C PHE A 126 -14.89 20.37 10.35
N LEU A 127 -14.06 19.39 10.66
CA LEU A 127 -13.26 19.28 11.86
C LEU A 127 -11.79 19.19 11.41
N PHE A 128 -10.98 20.17 11.78
CA PHE A 128 -9.55 20.13 11.51
C PHE A 128 -8.85 19.65 12.79
N THR A 129 -7.98 18.66 12.68
CA THR A 129 -7.28 18.07 13.83
C THR A 129 -6.22 19.01 14.41
N ARG A 130 -5.74 20.00 13.63
CA ARG A 130 -4.70 20.95 14.04
C ARG A 130 -5.03 22.42 13.70
N ASN A 131 -4.76 23.23 14.72
CA ASN A 131 -4.28 24.62 14.73
C ASN A 131 -5.20 25.86 14.89
N ARG A 132 -4.57 26.78 15.65
CA ARG A 132 -4.77 28.17 16.07
C ARG A 132 -5.90 28.55 17.03
N GLU A 133 -5.49 29.30 18.04
CA GLU A 133 -6.30 30.08 18.99
C GLU A 133 -7.00 31.28 18.33
N ASP A 134 -6.93 31.43 17.00
CA ASP A 134 -7.54 32.54 16.27
C ASP A 134 -9.03 32.29 16.03
N SER A 135 -9.78 32.68 17.06
CA SER A 135 -11.21 32.90 17.07
C SER A 135 -11.65 33.85 15.94
N THR A 136 -12.29 33.34 14.89
CA THR A 136 -13.41 34.04 14.20
C THR A 136 -14.27 33.11 13.34
N ALA A 137 -13.74 31.99 12.85
CA ALA A 137 -14.56 30.97 12.20
C ALA A 137 -14.93 29.88 13.22
N SER A 138 -16.24 29.67 13.45
CA SER A 138 -16.75 28.63 14.34
C SER A 138 -16.59 27.25 13.70
N SER A 139 -15.34 26.80 13.50
CA SER A 139 -15.03 25.37 13.42
C SER A 139 -15.04 24.86 14.86
N HIS A 140 -15.87 23.84 15.13
CA HIS A 140 -15.85 23.19 16.44
C HIS A 140 -14.54 22.42 16.56
N LEU A 141 -13.51 23.06 17.10
CA LEU A 141 -12.26 22.38 17.45
C LEU A 141 -12.58 21.27 18.46
N LEU A 142 -12.49 20.01 18.03
CA LEU A 142 -12.42 18.87 18.94
C LEU A 142 -11.05 18.89 19.60
N ARG A 143 -10.92 19.73 20.62
CA ARG A 143 -9.73 19.75 21.45
C ARG A 143 -9.76 18.48 22.30
N LEU A 144 -9.00 17.47 21.88
CA LEU A 144 -8.69 16.34 22.74
C LEU A 144 -7.82 16.86 23.88
N ASP A 145 -8.46 17.30 24.97
CA ASP A 145 -7.77 17.76 26.17
C ASP A 145 -6.97 16.60 26.74
N SER A 146 -5.64 16.73 26.77
CA SER A 146 -4.72 15.72 27.28
C SER A 146 -5.07 15.28 28.71
N ARG A 147 -5.64 16.16 29.53
CA ARG A 147 -6.12 15.83 30.89
C ARG A 147 -7.31 14.88 30.86
N ASN A 148 -8.20 15.03 29.88
CA ASN A 148 -9.34 14.13 29.69
C ASN A 148 -8.90 12.78 29.12
N ILE A 149 -7.90 12.76 28.22
CA ILE A 149 -7.36 11.52 27.66
C ILE A 149 -6.77 10.63 28.76
N LEU A 150 -5.99 11.20 29.70
CA LEU A 150 -5.42 10.43 30.81
C LEU A 150 -6.49 9.74 31.66
N ASN A 151 -7.56 10.48 31.99
CA ASN A 151 -8.69 9.93 32.75
C ASN A 151 -9.46 8.85 31.97
N GLN A 152 -9.56 9.00 30.64
CA GLN A 152 -10.18 8.00 29.77
C GLN A 152 -9.33 6.72 29.68
N ILE A 153 -8.01 6.85 29.52
CA ILE A 153 -7.08 5.72 29.52
C ILE A 153 -7.16 4.98 30.86
N LEU A 154 -7.12 5.71 31.99
CA LEU A 154 -7.28 5.13 33.32
C LEU A 154 -8.60 4.37 33.46
N SER A 155 -9.69 4.98 33.00
CA SER A 155 -11.03 4.35 33.01
C SER A 155 -11.08 3.08 32.16
N TYR A 156 -10.41 3.09 31.00
CA TYR A 156 -10.29 1.92 30.14
C TYR A 156 -9.48 0.81 30.79
N VAL A 157 -8.30 1.13 31.33
CA VAL A 157 -7.44 0.16 32.01
C VAL A 157 -8.17 -0.47 33.19
N GLN A 158 -8.83 0.34 34.04
CA GLN A 158 -9.64 -0.15 35.15
C GLN A 158 -10.76 -1.09 34.68
N ARG A 159 -11.42 -0.77 33.56
CA ARG A 159 -12.46 -1.62 32.97
C ARG A 159 -11.89 -2.95 32.49
N ARG A 160 -10.74 -2.94 31.82
CA ARG A 160 -10.04 -4.16 31.37
C ARG A 160 -9.59 -5.02 32.55
N ILE A 161 -9.04 -4.42 33.61
CA ILE A 161 -8.62 -5.13 34.83
C ILE A 161 -9.79 -5.87 35.49
N LYS A 162 -10.99 -5.30 35.51
CA LYS A 162 -12.19 -5.97 36.05
C LYS A 162 -12.50 -7.29 35.32
N GLY A 163 -12.10 -7.41 34.06
CA GLY A 163 -12.23 -8.64 33.27
C GLY A 163 -11.13 -9.68 33.51
N ILE A 164 -10.14 -9.40 34.35
CA ILE A 164 -9.00 -10.30 34.64
C ILE A 164 -9.09 -10.77 36.10
N PRO A 165 -9.69 -11.94 36.39
CA PRO A 165 -9.99 -12.37 37.76
C PRO A 165 -8.76 -12.49 38.68
N SER A 166 -7.60 -12.81 38.12
CA SER A 166 -6.33 -12.95 38.85
C SER A 166 -5.75 -11.61 39.35
N ILE A 167 -6.24 -10.48 38.83
CA ILE A 167 -5.79 -9.13 39.16
C ILE A 167 -6.90 -8.33 39.83
N ALA A 168 -8.15 -8.52 39.39
CA ALA A 168 -9.32 -7.81 39.89
C ALA A 168 -9.44 -7.86 41.42
N ASN A 169 -9.81 -6.74 42.04
CA ASN A 169 -9.98 -6.59 43.49
C ASN A 169 -8.73 -6.88 44.33
N THR A 170 -7.54 -6.88 43.74
CA THR A 170 -6.26 -6.99 44.47
C THR A 170 -5.52 -5.66 44.49
N GLY A 171 -4.56 -5.48 45.39
CA GLY A 171 -3.65 -4.31 45.36
C GLY A 171 -2.80 -4.21 44.07
N LEU A 172 -2.72 -5.29 43.27
CA LEU A 172 -2.06 -5.25 41.97
C LEU A 172 -2.89 -4.48 40.93
N ALA A 173 -4.22 -4.51 41.03
CA ALA A 173 -5.11 -3.79 40.11
C ALA A 173 -4.80 -2.29 40.08
N GLU A 174 -4.62 -1.68 41.25
CA GLU A 174 -4.29 -0.26 41.36
C GLU A 174 -2.90 0.05 40.79
N GLN A 175 -1.92 -0.83 41.01
CA GLN A 175 -0.58 -0.67 40.44
C GLN A 175 -0.58 -0.74 38.91
N VAL A 176 -1.28 -1.71 38.33
CA VAL A 176 -1.46 -1.85 36.87
C VAL A 176 -2.13 -0.59 36.32
N ALA A 177 -3.24 -0.17 36.92
CA ALA A 177 -4.00 1.00 36.48
C ALA A 177 -3.14 2.27 36.48
N ASN A 178 -2.45 2.54 37.58
CA ASN A 178 -1.66 3.77 37.72
C ASN A 178 -0.42 3.77 36.83
N ARG A 179 0.32 2.66 36.75
CA ARG A 179 1.56 2.61 35.95
C ARG A 179 1.28 2.64 34.45
N ILE A 180 0.35 1.84 33.95
CA ILE A 180 0.05 1.80 32.51
C ILE A 180 -0.54 3.14 32.05
N SER A 181 -1.50 3.69 32.79
CA SER A 181 -2.13 4.96 32.39
C SER A 181 -1.13 6.13 32.39
N LYS A 182 -0.21 6.15 33.36
CA LYS A 182 0.87 7.14 33.41
C LYS A 182 1.87 6.95 32.27
N GLN A 183 2.33 5.73 32.03
CA GLN A 183 3.33 5.45 31.00
C GLN A 183 2.80 5.63 29.58
N ALA A 184 1.50 5.40 29.38
CA ALA A 184 0.87 5.61 28.08
C ALA A 184 0.94 7.07 27.61
N ASP A 185 1.02 8.05 28.52
CA ASP A 185 1.15 9.47 28.20
C ASP A 185 0.18 9.96 27.10
N GLY A 186 -1.08 9.51 27.17
CA GLY A 186 -2.11 9.85 26.17
C GLY A 186 -2.21 8.88 24.98
N LEU A 187 -1.27 7.95 24.82
CA LEU A 187 -1.27 6.94 23.76
C LEU A 187 -2.20 5.77 24.11
N TRP A 188 -3.42 5.82 23.57
CA TRP A 188 -4.41 4.76 23.79
C TRP A 188 -3.94 3.38 23.31
N LEU A 189 -3.30 3.34 22.13
CA LEU A 189 -2.77 2.10 21.55
C LEU A 189 -1.76 1.44 22.49
N TYR A 190 -0.85 2.24 23.06
CA TYR A 190 0.15 1.77 24.02
C TYR A 190 -0.52 1.10 25.23
N ALA A 191 -1.52 1.76 25.82
CA ALA A 191 -2.28 1.21 26.94
C ALA A 191 -3.05 -0.07 26.56
N ARG A 192 -3.62 -0.12 25.35
CA ARG A 192 -4.33 -1.30 24.84
C ARG A 192 -3.39 -2.50 24.72
N LEU A 193 -2.26 -2.34 24.03
CA LEU A 193 -1.29 -3.42 23.79
C LEU A 193 -0.72 -3.96 25.10
N LEU A 194 -0.31 -3.08 26.02
CA LEU A 194 0.16 -3.53 27.35
C LEU A 194 -0.94 -4.26 28.14
N MET A 195 -2.19 -3.81 28.05
CA MET A 195 -3.28 -4.52 28.73
C MET A 195 -3.55 -5.90 28.14
N ASP A 196 -3.29 -6.10 26.84
CA ASP A 196 -3.36 -7.42 26.19
C ASP A 196 -2.23 -8.35 26.67
N ASP A 197 -1.04 -7.82 26.94
CA ASP A 197 0.07 -8.57 27.56
C ASP A 197 -0.25 -8.93 29.02
N ILE A 198 -0.74 -7.97 29.80
CA ILE A 198 -1.15 -8.21 31.19
C ILE A 198 -2.26 -9.25 31.28
N ALA A 199 -3.23 -9.24 30.35
CA ALA A 199 -4.31 -10.22 30.32
C ALA A 199 -3.82 -11.65 30.01
N ARG A 200 -2.72 -11.79 29.25
CA ARG A 200 -2.11 -13.08 28.88
C ARG A 200 -1.06 -13.57 29.88
N ALA A 201 -0.64 -12.73 30.83
CA ALA A 201 0.41 -13.07 31.79
C ALA A 201 -0.01 -14.27 32.68
N PRO A 202 0.80 -15.34 32.79
CA PRO A 202 0.41 -16.58 33.46
C PRO A 202 0.39 -16.47 34.99
N SER A 203 0.95 -15.38 35.55
CA SER A 203 1.04 -15.22 37.01
C SER A 203 1.16 -13.76 37.42
N ARG A 204 0.86 -13.49 38.69
CA ARG A 204 1.11 -12.18 39.33
C ARG A 204 2.58 -11.75 39.25
N LYS A 205 3.52 -12.70 39.35
CA LYS A 205 4.95 -12.42 39.22
C LYS A 205 5.29 -11.89 37.81
N ALA A 206 4.71 -12.48 36.77
CA ALA A 206 4.89 -12.02 35.40
C ALA A 206 4.31 -10.61 35.18
N VAL A 207 3.12 -10.34 35.73
CA VAL A 207 2.52 -8.99 35.72
C VAL A 207 3.45 -7.97 36.40
N THR A 208 3.98 -8.28 37.58
CA THR A 208 4.90 -7.38 38.29
C THR A 208 6.19 -7.15 37.50
N ALA A 209 6.75 -8.18 36.86
CA ALA A 209 7.94 -8.05 36.01
C ALA A 209 7.69 -7.16 34.79
N CYS A 210 6.52 -7.30 34.14
CA CYS A 210 6.08 -6.42 33.05
C CYS A 210 6.01 -4.95 33.54
N LEU A 211 5.36 -4.70 34.68
CA LEU A 211 5.26 -3.35 35.26
C LEU A 211 6.59 -2.72 35.68
N SER A 212 7.61 -3.52 35.97
CA SER A 212 8.96 -3.01 36.29
C SER A 212 9.80 -2.66 35.06
N SER A 213 9.40 -3.13 33.88
CA SER A 213 10.14 -3.00 32.63
C SER A 213 9.24 -2.44 31.53
N LEU A 214 8.45 -1.40 31.82
CA LEU A 214 7.55 -0.81 30.83
C LEU A 214 8.36 -0.09 29.74
N PRO A 215 8.01 -0.27 28.45
CA PRO A 215 8.66 0.44 27.36
C PRO A 215 8.52 1.97 27.48
N LEU A 216 9.47 2.71 26.91
CA LEU A 216 9.43 4.18 26.91
C LEU A 216 8.48 4.74 25.84
N GLY A 217 8.12 3.95 24.84
CA GLY A 217 7.22 4.37 23.77
C GLY A 217 6.74 3.20 22.90
N LEU A 218 6.07 3.52 21.79
CA LEU A 218 5.53 2.51 20.88
C LEU A 218 6.61 1.68 20.19
N SER A 219 7.75 2.26 19.81
CA SER A 219 8.85 1.53 19.17
C SER A 219 9.36 0.40 20.07
N GLU A 220 9.79 0.72 21.29
CA GLU A 220 10.25 -0.28 22.26
C GLU A 220 9.15 -1.29 22.64
N LEU A 221 7.87 -0.88 22.62
CA LEU A 221 6.76 -1.79 22.82
C LEU A 221 6.60 -2.77 21.64
N TYR A 222 6.79 -2.31 20.40
CA TYR A 222 6.79 -3.18 19.22
C TYR A 222 7.98 -4.13 19.23
N ASP A 223 9.20 -3.64 19.52
CA ASP A 223 10.40 -4.47 19.68
C ASP A 223 10.13 -5.58 20.71
N ARG A 224 9.60 -5.21 21.88
CA ARG A 224 9.25 -6.17 22.93
C ARG A 224 8.24 -7.21 22.44
N ILE A 225 7.14 -6.79 21.80
CA ILE A 225 6.10 -7.70 21.34
C ILE A 225 6.65 -8.66 20.27
N ILE A 226 7.47 -8.17 19.34
CA ILE A 226 8.09 -8.97 18.29
C ILE A 226 9.06 -9.98 18.90
N GLN A 227 9.92 -9.56 19.84
CA GLN A 227 10.84 -10.44 20.55
C GLN A 227 10.12 -11.50 21.38
N GLU A 228 9.07 -11.12 22.11
CA GLU A 228 8.26 -12.05 22.89
C GLU A 228 7.55 -13.07 21.98
N ASN A 229 7.04 -12.64 20.83
CA ASN A 229 6.50 -13.56 19.83
C ASN A 229 7.61 -14.47 19.28
N ASN A 230 8.74 -13.93 18.83
CA ASN A 230 9.87 -14.68 18.27
C ASN A 230 10.40 -15.77 19.22
N ASN A 231 10.47 -15.47 20.52
CA ASN A 231 10.90 -16.41 21.55
C ASN A 231 9.92 -17.57 21.77
N ARG A 232 8.65 -17.40 21.37
CA ARG A 232 7.59 -18.42 21.49
C ARG A 232 7.44 -19.27 20.24
N LEU A 233 7.90 -18.79 19.09
CA LEU A 233 7.81 -19.49 17.82
C LEU A 233 8.88 -20.59 17.72
N SER A 234 8.49 -21.71 17.10
CA SER A 234 9.44 -22.72 16.63
C SER A 234 10.32 -22.18 15.51
N ASP A 235 11.49 -22.78 15.25
CA ASP A 235 12.38 -22.35 14.15
C ASP A 235 11.66 -22.35 12.79
N TYR A 236 10.78 -23.32 12.59
CA TYR A 236 9.91 -23.39 11.43
C TYR A 236 8.94 -22.20 11.37
N GLU A 237 8.22 -21.88 12.44
CA GLU A 237 7.33 -20.72 12.49
C GLU A 237 8.07 -19.37 12.37
N ARG A 238 9.31 -19.28 12.84
CA ARG A 238 10.15 -18.08 12.67
C ARG A 238 10.41 -17.78 11.19
N ARG A 239 10.55 -18.81 10.35
CA ARG A 239 10.64 -18.63 8.89
C ARG A 239 9.39 -17.96 8.34
N PHE A 240 8.19 -18.40 8.75
CA PHE A 240 6.93 -17.74 8.36
C PHE A 240 6.84 -16.32 8.93
N ALA A 241 7.22 -16.10 10.19
CA ALA A 241 7.21 -14.76 10.79
C ALA A 241 8.08 -13.78 10.00
N ARG A 242 9.28 -14.20 9.60
CA ARG A 242 10.18 -13.39 8.78
C ARG A 242 9.49 -12.97 7.48
N TRP A 243 8.94 -13.91 6.72
CA TRP A 243 8.24 -13.62 5.48
C TRP A 243 6.96 -12.80 5.69
N PHE A 244 6.24 -13.06 6.78
CA PHE A 244 5.06 -12.29 7.16
C PHE A 244 5.38 -10.81 7.35
N TYR A 245 6.39 -10.47 8.16
CA TYR A 245 6.77 -9.07 8.40
C TYR A 245 7.36 -8.39 7.16
N VAL A 246 8.08 -9.14 6.31
CA VAL A 246 8.61 -8.65 5.03
C VAL A 246 7.48 -8.18 4.11
N TRP A 247 6.34 -8.88 4.09
CA TRP A 247 5.23 -8.59 3.19
C TRP A 247 4.09 -7.77 3.80
N LEU A 248 4.08 -7.58 5.14
CA LEU A 248 2.96 -6.97 5.86
C LEU A 248 2.61 -5.54 5.40
N ASP A 249 3.61 -4.73 5.10
CA ASP A 249 3.44 -3.37 4.55
C ASP A 249 3.36 -3.45 3.02
N ILE A 250 2.14 -3.64 2.49
CA ILE A 250 1.91 -3.73 1.04
C ILE A 250 2.04 -2.34 0.39
N SER A 251 1.82 -1.27 1.16
CA SER A 251 2.02 0.11 0.71
C SER A 251 3.47 0.47 0.40
N ASP A 252 4.42 -0.21 1.02
CA ASP A 252 5.84 -0.14 0.67
C ASP A 252 6.18 -0.96 -0.60
N ILE A 253 5.24 -1.71 -1.17
CA ILE A 253 5.45 -2.53 -2.39
C ILE A 253 4.73 -1.93 -3.59
N LEU A 254 3.43 -1.68 -3.45
CA LEU A 254 2.58 -1.24 -4.56
C LEU A 254 2.67 0.27 -4.77
N PRO A 255 2.62 0.74 -6.03
CA PRO A 255 2.51 2.16 -6.31
C PRO A 255 1.15 2.70 -5.85
N ASP A 256 1.12 4.00 -5.51
CA ASP A 256 -0.06 4.69 -4.95
C ASP A 256 -1.35 4.51 -5.76
N PHE A 257 -1.24 4.35 -7.09
CA PHE A 257 -2.42 4.18 -7.95
C PHE A 257 -3.01 2.76 -7.92
N LEU A 258 -2.29 1.76 -7.41
CA LEU A 258 -2.79 0.40 -7.16
C LEU A 258 -3.18 0.18 -5.70
N LEU A 259 -2.76 1.07 -4.81
CA LEU A 259 -3.16 0.98 -3.41
C LEU A 259 -4.64 1.30 -3.27
N GLN A 260 -5.38 0.32 -2.76
CA GLN A 260 -6.72 0.56 -2.22
C GLN A 260 -6.60 1.47 -0.98
N GLU A 261 -7.69 2.12 -0.58
CA GLU A 261 -7.70 3.14 0.49
C GLU A 261 -7.08 2.69 1.82
N GLU A 262 -6.99 1.38 2.04
CA GLU A 262 -6.40 0.79 3.24
C GLU A 262 -5.24 -0.14 2.89
N ASP A 263 -4.12 0.03 3.61
CA ASP A 263 -2.92 -0.83 3.55
C ASP A 263 -3.25 -2.18 4.21
N ARG A 264 -3.89 -3.05 3.43
CA ARG A 264 -4.33 -4.38 3.83
C ARG A 264 -3.68 -5.39 2.91
N LEU A 265 -3.24 -6.49 3.49
CA LEU A 265 -2.58 -7.58 2.78
C LEU A 265 -3.61 -8.69 2.48
N PRO A 266 -4.02 -8.85 1.21
CA PRO A 266 -4.88 -9.95 0.77
C PRO A 266 -4.36 -11.32 1.19
N LEU A 267 -5.29 -12.22 1.56
CA LEU A 267 -4.94 -13.60 1.94
C LEU A 267 -4.23 -14.34 0.81
N GLN A 268 -4.59 -14.13 -0.45
CA GLN A 268 -3.99 -14.84 -1.60
C GLN A 268 -2.48 -14.57 -1.70
N ILE A 269 -2.06 -13.32 -1.46
CA ILE A 269 -0.63 -12.97 -1.42
C ILE A 269 0.02 -13.67 -0.22
N MET A 270 -0.65 -13.67 0.94
CA MET A 270 -0.15 -14.36 2.13
C MET A 270 0.00 -15.87 1.93
N ASP A 271 -0.97 -16.53 1.31
CA ASP A 271 -0.96 -17.95 0.99
C ASP A 271 0.24 -18.27 0.09
N THR A 272 0.48 -17.47 -0.93
CA THR A 272 1.63 -17.61 -1.84
C THR A 272 2.96 -17.42 -1.11
N VAL A 273 3.07 -16.37 -0.29
CA VAL A 273 4.28 -16.08 0.50
C VAL A 273 4.55 -17.20 1.51
N PHE A 274 3.52 -17.72 2.16
CA PHE A 274 3.65 -18.83 3.10
C PHE A 274 3.95 -20.15 2.40
N GLN A 275 3.39 -20.39 1.22
CA GLN A 275 3.74 -21.53 0.39
C GLN A 275 5.23 -21.50 0.02
N TYR A 276 5.74 -20.34 -0.37
CA TYR A 276 7.18 -20.14 -0.60
C TYR A 276 8.01 -20.37 0.67
N ALA A 277 7.57 -19.83 1.82
CA ALA A 277 8.22 -20.07 3.11
C ALA A 277 8.17 -21.56 3.54
N ASN A 278 7.26 -22.34 2.97
CA ASN A 278 7.08 -23.77 3.17
C ASN A 278 7.63 -24.61 2.00
N ASP A 279 8.68 -24.13 1.34
CA ASP A 279 9.38 -24.86 0.27
C ASP A 279 8.46 -25.30 -0.89
N GLY A 280 7.40 -24.53 -1.14
CA GLY A 280 6.43 -24.76 -2.20
C GLY A 280 5.18 -25.53 -1.77
N GLU A 281 5.09 -26.01 -0.53
CA GLU A 281 3.92 -26.74 -0.01
C GLU A 281 2.86 -25.78 0.57
N PRO A 282 1.55 -25.98 0.30
CA PRO A 282 0.51 -25.09 0.80
C PRO A 282 0.36 -25.16 2.34
N VAL A 283 -0.03 -24.05 2.95
CA VAL A 283 -0.30 -23.98 4.40
C VAL A 283 -1.78 -24.23 4.69
N PHE A 284 -2.07 -25.04 5.71
CA PHE A 284 -3.46 -25.46 6.02
C PHE A 284 -4.36 -24.37 6.62
N ASP A 285 -3.80 -23.45 7.42
CA ASP A 285 -4.55 -22.41 8.13
C ASP A 285 -3.74 -21.11 8.16
N THR A 286 -3.66 -20.45 7.01
CA THR A 286 -2.97 -19.15 6.86
C THR A 286 -3.54 -18.07 7.80
N PRO A 287 -4.86 -17.87 7.93
CA PRO A 287 -5.41 -16.86 8.84
C PRO A 287 -5.06 -17.13 10.31
N GLY A 288 -5.14 -18.39 10.75
CA GLY A 288 -4.74 -18.79 12.10
C GLY A 288 -3.25 -18.63 12.34
N LEU A 289 -2.41 -18.99 11.35
CA LEU A 289 -0.97 -18.79 11.42
C LEU A 289 -0.62 -17.30 11.51
N ALA A 290 -1.16 -16.44 10.65
CA ALA A 290 -0.94 -14.98 10.70
C ALA A 290 -1.27 -14.39 12.09
N ARG A 291 -2.40 -14.78 12.69
CA ARG A 291 -2.76 -14.38 14.07
C ARG A 291 -1.74 -14.86 15.11
N ARG A 292 -1.14 -16.04 14.93
CA ARG A 292 -0.10 -16.54 15.86
C ARG A 292 1.22 -15.78 15.71
N LEU A 293 1.62 -15.42 14.50
CA LEU A 293 2.91 -14.78 14.23
C LEU A 293 2.97 -13.34 14.74
N ALA A 294 1.88 -12.58 14.63
CA ALA A 294 1.86 -11.14 14.94
C ALA A 294 0.62 -10.67 15.73
N GLY A 295 -0.13 -11.56 16.36
CA GLY A 295 -1.49 -11.33 16.89
C GLY A 295 -1.83 -9.97 17.51
N PRO A 296 -1.09 -9.44 18.51
CA PRO A 296 -1.44 -8.13 19.08
C PRO A 296 -1.18 -6.95 18.12
N LEU A 297 -0.37 -7.13 17.09
CA LEU A 297 0.05 -6.12 16.13
C LEU A 297 -0.78 -6.13 14.85
N VAL A 298 -1.44 -7.25 14.54
CA VAL A 298 -2.25 -7.41 13.32
C VAL A 298 -3.66 -7.88 13.61
N ASP A 299 -4.59 -7.42 12.80
CA ASP A 299 -5.97 -7.86 12.75
C ASP A 299 -6.17 -8.72 11.49
N VAL A 300 -6.83 -9.87 11.64
CA VAL A 300 -7.12 -10.77 10.52
C VAL A 300 -8.61 -10.86 10.36
N ARG A 301 -9.12 -10.14 9.35
CA ARG A 301 -10.54 -9.90 9.12
C ARG A 301 -11.05 -10.81 8.00
N GLN A 302 -12.31 -11.18 8.10
CA GLN A 302 -13.02 -11.87 7.02
C GLN A 302 -13.70 -10.82 6.14
N THR A 303 -13.51 -10.92 4.84
CA THR A 303 -14.13 -10.09 3.81
C THR A 303 -15.09 -10.93 2.95
N ASN A 304 -15.79 -10.29 2.02
CA ASN A 304 -16.63 -11.01 1.05
C ASN A 304 -15.81 -11.90 0.10
N THR A 305 -14.55 -11.53 -0.13
CA THR A 305 -13.63 -12.20 -1.06
C THR A 305 -12.66 -13.16 -0.37
N GLY A 306 -12.66 -13.22 0.97
CA GLY A 306 -11.81 -14.14 1.73
C GLY A 306 -11.40 -13.56 3.08
N TYR A 307 -10.09 -13.43 3.29
CA TYR A 307 -9.53 -12.79 4.46
C TYR A 307 -8.53 -11.71 4.06
N GLU A 308 -8.30 -10.78 4.96
CA GLU A 308 -7.29 -9.74 4.82
C GLU A 308 -6.56 -9.59 6.16
N VAL A 309 -5.30 -9.19 6.07
CA VAL A 309 -4.47 -8.90 7.24
C VAL A 309 -4.11 -7.43 7.23
N ALA A 310 -4.29 -6.75 8.35
CA ALA A 310 -3.89 -5.35 8.49
C ALA A 310 -3.23 -5.14 9.85
N ALA A 311 -2.31 -4.18 9.94
CA ALA A 311 -1.83 -3.73 11.24
C ALA A 311 -3.00 -3.18 12.08
N VAL A 312 -2.97 -3.42 13.39
CA VAL A 312 -3.95 -2.84 14.33
C VAL A 312 -3.88 -1.31 14.33
N HIS A 313 -2.74 -0.74 13.90
CA HIS A 313 -2.54 0.70 13.79
C HIS A 313 -1.42 1.06 12.80
N GLN A 314 -1.57 2.19 12.09
CA GLN A 314 -0.62 2.65 11.06
C GLN A 314 0.80 2.94 11.59
N SER A 315 0.93 3.34 12.86
CA SER A 315 2.27 3.52 13.48
C SER A 315 3.11 2.24 13.50
N PHE A 316 2.48 1.07 13.36
CA PHE A 316 3.21 -0.18 13.21
C PHE A 316 3.84 -0.31 11.82
N TYR A 317 3.14 0.07 10.75
CA TYR A 317 3.75 0.16 9.42
C TYR A 317 4.92 1.15 9.39
N GLN A 318 4.76 2.33 10.01
CA GLN A 318 5.86 3.29 10.15
C GLN A 318 7.06 2.74 10.92
N TYR A 319 6.80 1.90 11.92
CA TYR A 319 7.85 1.21 12.66
C TYR A 319 8.56 0.17 11.76
N LEU A 320 7.81 -0.60 10.97
CA LEU A 320 8.37 -1.55 10.02
C LEU A 320 9.18 -0.85 8.92
N SER A 321 8.68 0.24 8.34
CA SER A 321 9.34 0.95 7.24
C SER A 321 10.68 1.58 7.63
N ARG A 322 10.81 2.05 8.87
CA ARG A 322 12.08 2.57 9.41
C ARG A 322 13.16 1.48 9.57
N GLY A 323 12.75 0.21 9.63
CA GLY A 323 13.64 -0.91 9.95
C GLY A 323 14.21 -0.80 11.37
N SER A 324 14.73 -1.91 11.89
CA SER A 324 15.44 -1.89 13.17
C SER A 324 16.83 -1.25 12.98
N ILE A 325 16.89 0.07 12.76
CA ILE A 325 18.15 0.83 12.90
C ILE A 325 18.73 0.63 14.32
N TRP A 326 17.91 0.12 15.26
CA TRP A 326 18.16 0.17 16.69
C TRP A 326 18.54 -1.18 17.33
N THR A 327 18.47 -2.32 16.63
CA THR A 327 18.76 -3.63 17.25
C THR A 327 19.38 -4.64 16.30
N ASP A 328 20.67 -4.94 16.51
CA ASP A 328 21.43 -6.02 15.84
C ASP A 328 20.89 -7.45 16.08
N SER A 329 19.80 -7.62 16.85
CA SER A 329 19.36 -8.93 17.35
C SER A 329 18.06 -9.48 16.77
N ASP A 330 17.29 -8.72 15.99
CA ASP A 330 15.97 -9.16 15.55
C ASP A 330 15.99 -9.74 14.12
N ILE A 331 16.27 -11.05 14.04
CA ILE A 331 16.26 -11.89 12.81
C ILE A 331 14.96 -11.73 12.00
N LEU A 332 13.86 -11.32 12.64
CA LEU A 332 12.56 -11.14 11.98
C LEU A 332 12.42 -9.81 11.25
N LEU A 333 13.08 -8.75 11.71
CA LEU A 333 13.00 -7.42 11.13
C LEU A 333 14.20 -7.19 10.23
N GLN A 334 14.00 -7.41 8.94
CA GLN A 334 15.03 -7.17 7.97
C GLN A 334 15.25 -5.67 7.73
N PRO A 335 16.52 -5.24 7.55
CA PRO A 335 16.83 -3.93 7.00
C PRO A 335 16.06 -3.67 5.69
N PRO A 336 15.73 -2.41 5.35
CA PRO A 336 14.94 -2.09 4.17
C PRO A 336 15.48 -2.72 2.86
N ARG A 337 16.81 -2.73 2.68
CA ARG A 337 17.47 -3.39 1.54
C ARG A 337 17.20 -4.89 1.51
N THR A 338 17.57 -5.59 2.58
CA THR A 338 17.39 -7.04 2.71
C THR A 338 15.94 -7.44 2.51
N ARG A 339 14.99 -6.59 2.94
CA ARG A 339 13.55 -6.75 2.71
C ARG A 339 13.19 -6.68 1.24
N LYS A 340 13.63 -5.65 0.51
CA LYS A 340 13.42 -5.52 -0.94
C LYS A 340 13.98 -6.72 -1.69
N LEU A 341 15.21 -7.14 -1.38
CA LEU A 341 15.83 -8.34 -1.97
C LEU A 341 15.03 -9.61 -1.65
N SER A 342 14.61 -9.78 -0.40
CA SER A 342 13.81 -10.94 0.03
C SER A 342 12.49 -11.01 -0.73
N ARG A 343 11.76 -9.90 -0.83
CA ARG A 343 10.54 -9.80 -1.65
C ARG A 343 10.82 -10.17 -3.11
N GLY A 344 11.94 -9.68 -3.66
CA GLY A 344 12.41 -10.04 -5.00
C GLY A 344 12.61 -11.55 -5.19
N ILE A 345 13.22 -12.24 -4.22
CA ILE A 345 13.39 -13.70 -4.28
C ILE A 345 12.05 -14.44 -4.24
N ALA A 346 11.14 -14.05 -3.34
CA ALA A 346 9.80 -14.63 -3.31
C ALA A 346 9.05 -14.39 -4.63
N ALA A 347 9.23 -13.22 -5.25
CA ALA A 347 8.68 -12.93 -6.57
C ALA A 347 9.32 -13.76 -7.70
N VAL A 348 10.64 -13.99 -7.66
CA VAL A 348 11.31 -14.92 -8.58
C VAL A 348 10.66 -16.30 -8.48
N TRP A 349 10.51 -16.84 -7.27
CA TRP A 349 9.82 -18.12 -7.06
C TRP A 349 8.39 -18.11 -7.59
N TYR A 350 7.63 -17.05 -7.36
CA TYR A 350 6.29 -16.90 -7.91
C TYR A 350 6.29 -17.02 -9.44
N PHE A 351 7.17 -16.28 -10.11
CA PHE A 351 7.24 -16.27 -11.57
C PHE A 351 7.89 -17.52 -12.19
N THR A 352 8.59 -18.36 -11.43
CA THR A 352 9.26 -19.55 -11.96
C THR A 352 8.56 -20.85 -11.57
N GLU A 353 8.21 -21.00 -10.30
CA GLU A 353 7.82 -22.27 -9.69
C GLU A 353 6.36 -22.30 -9.23
N CYS A 354 5.75 -21.15 -8.92
CA CYS A 354 4.35 -21.11 -8.46
C CYS A 354 3.37 -21.45 -9.60
N SER A 355 2.46 -22.39 -9.32
CA SER A 355 1.41 -22.80 -10.26
C SER A 355 0.40 -21.69 -10.57
N GLU A 356 0.13 -20.80 -9.61
CA GLU A 356 -0.78 -19.66 -9.79
C GLU A 356 -0.26 -18.69 -10.86
N SER A 357 1.05 -18.39 -10.87
CA SER A 357 1.65 -17.54 -11.91
C SER A 357 1.52 -18.16 -13.31
N GLN A 358 1.66 -19.48 -13.42
CA GLN A 358 1.44 -20.18 -14.68
C GLN A 358 -0.04 -20.15 -15.10
N GLN A 359 -0.96 -20.35 -14.15
CA GLN A 359 -2.40 -20.21 -14.39
C GLN A 359 -2.74 -18.80 -14.90
N HIS A 360 -2.19 -17.74 -14.28
CA HIS A 360 -2.39 -16.37 -14.75
C HIS A 360 -1.92 -16.17 -16.19
N LEU A 361 -0.76 -16.72 -16.54
CA LEU A 361 -0.26 -16.65 -17.92
C LEU A 361 -1.18 -17.39 -18.90
N ASP A 362 -1.64 -18.59 -18.54
CA ASP A 362 -2.50 -19.39 -19.39
C ASP A 362 -3.89 -18.74 -19.55
N GLU A 363 -4.43 -18.15 -18.47
CA GLU A 363 -5.64 -17.35 -18.50
C GLU A 363 -5.49 -16.16 -19.45
N LEU A 364 -4.44 -15.33 -19.29
CA LEU A 364 -4.18 -14.19 -20.19
C LEU A 364 -4.07 -14.59 -21.66
N ARG A 365 -3.47 -15.77 -21.95
CA ARG A 365 -3.38 -16.29 -23.32
C ARG A 365 -4.71 -16.80 -23.86
N SER A 366 -5.61 -17.27 -22.98
CA SER A 366 -6.90 -17.84 -23.37
C SER A 366 -8.05 -16.83 -23.43
N ASP A 367 -8.05 -15.82 -22.55
CA ASP A 367 -9.11 -14.83 -22.35
C ASP A 367 -8.96 -13.64 -23.33
N SER A 368 -8.36 -13.85 -24.51
CA SER A 368 -7.94 -12.75 -25.40
C SER A 368 -9.06 -11.76 -25.74
N SER A 369 -10.33 -12.16 -25.72
CA SER A 369 -11.47 -11.30 -26.04
C SER A 369 -12.15 -10.59 -24.86
N ALA A 370 -11.83 -10.89 -23.61
CA ALA A 370 -12.52 -10.33 -22.45
C ALA A 370 -11.69 -9.22 -21.77
N PRO A 371 -12.30 -8.11 -21.32
CA PRO A 371 -11.60 -7.12 -20.50
C PRO A 371 -10.95 -7.81 -19.31
N ILE A 372 -9.64 -7.62 -19.13
CA ILE A 372 -8.90 -8.15 -18.00
C ILE A 372 -9.52 -7.58 -16.72
N SER A 373 -10.28 -8.40 -16.01
CA SER A 373 -10.77 -8.03 -14.68
C SER A 373 -9.56 -7.95 -13.75
N PHE A 374 -9.20 -6.75 -13.31
CA PHE A 374 -8.09 -6.50 -12.38
C PHE A 374 -8.09 -7.46 -11.17
N TYR A 375 -9.26 -7.83 -10.67
CA TYR A 375 -9.43 -8.74 -9.52
C TYR A 375 -8.95 -10.18 -9.77
N LYS A 376 -8.83 -10.62 -11.03
CA LYS A 376 -8.30 -11.97 -11.31
C LYS A 376 -6.79 -12.05 -11.08
N PHE A 377 -6.09 -10.92 -11.07
CA PHE A 377 -4.63 -10.85 -11.02
C PHE A 377 -4.13 -10.12 -9.77
N GLU A 378 -4.91 -10.12 -8.68
CA GLU A 378 -4.57 -9.41 -7.44
C GLU A 378 -3.21 -9.79 -6.87
N SER A 379 -2.77 -11.05 -7.00
CA SER A 379 -1.45 -11.47 -6.53
C SER A 379 -0.32 -11.05 -7.48
N HIS A 380 -0.59 -10.88 -8.78
CA HIS A 380 0.45 -10.56 -9.77
C HIS A 380 1.15 -9.23 -9.46
N PHE A 381 0.40 -8.16 -9.23
CA PHE A 381 0.96 -6.81 -9.04
C PHE A 381 1.92 -6.74 -7.84
N PRO A 382 1.56 -7.22 -6.63
CA PRO A 382 2.48 -7.31 -5.50
C PRO A 382 3.82 -7.98 -5.85
N PHE A 383 3.80 -9.14 -6.51
CA PHE A 383 5.03 -9.84 -6.87
C PHE A 383 5.80 -9.13 -7.99
N HIS A 384 5.10 -8.56 -8.97
CA HIS A 384 5.72 -7.75 -10.03
C HIS A 384 6.48 -6.56 -9.43
N TYR A 385 5.81 -5.76 -8.59
CA TYR A 385 6.42 -4.57 -8.01
C TYR A 385 7.47 -4.91 -6.95
N ALA A 386 7.30 -5.98 -6.17
CA ALA A 386 8.34 -6.52 -5.31
C ALA A 386 9.62 -6.84 -6.08
N LEU A 387 9.50 -7.48 -7.25
CA LEU A 387 10.64 -7.79 -8.11
C LEU A 387 11.27 -6.51 -8.69
N VAL A 388 10.46 -5.59 -9.22
CA VAL A 388 10.95 -4.29 -9.73
C VAL A 388 11.73 -3.55 -8.65
N GLN A 389 11.19 -3.43 -7.43
CA GLN A 389 11.87 -2.79 -6.30
C GLN A 389 13.18 -3.47 -5.93
N ALA A 390 13.25 -4.80 -5.98
CA ALA A 390 14.49 -5.54 -5.73
C ALA A 390 15.54 -5.22 -6.80
N LEU A 391 15.13 -5.13 -8.06
CA LEU A 391 16.02 -4.84 -9.20
C LEU A 391 16.50 -3.38 -9.23
N THR A 392 15.66 -2.43 -8.79
CA THR A 392 16.02 -1.02 -8.67
C THR A 392 16.65 -0.66 -7.32
N CYS A 393 16.71 -1.62 -6.39
CA CYS A 393 17.36 -1.41 -5.11
C CYS A 393 18.84 -1.06 -5.30
N THR A 394 19.20 0.14 -4.87
CA THR A 394 20.52 0.74 -5.13
C THR A 394 21.15 1.33 -3.86
N GLU A 395 20.46 1.26 -2.73
CA GLU A 395 21.01 1.58 -1.42
C GLU A 395 21.94 0.44 -1.01
N VAL A 396 23.25 0.65 -1.15
CA VAL A 396 24.26 -0.21 -0.54
C VAL A 396 24.68 0.52 0.72
N CYS A 397 24.38 -0.06 1.89
CA CYS A 397 25.04 0.39 3.11
C CYS A 397 26.52 0.10 2.94
N SER A 398 27.30 1.13 2.63
CA SER A 398 28.71 1.19 2.96
C SER A 398 28.81 1.36 4.47
N ASP A 399 28.27 0.41 5.23
CA ASP A 399 28.58 0.36 6.64
C ASP A 399 29.99 -0.21 6.71
N GLU A 400 30.96 0.70 6.62
CA GLU A 400 32.40 0.42 6.60
C GLU A 400 32.85 -0.39 7.83
N ASN A 401 31.97 -0.72 8.77
CA ASN A 401 32.29 -1.49 9.97
C ASN A 401 31.88 -2.97 9.90
N ALA A 402 31.17 -3.43 8.87
CA ALA A 402 30.79 -4.83 8.70
C ALA A 402 31.92 -5.66 8.04
N TYR A 403 33.13 -5.62 8.61
CA TYR A 403 34.28 -6.36 8.11
C TYR A 403 34.20 -7.86 8.45
N ASP A 404 34.40 -8.69 7.42
CA ASP A 404 35.05 -10.02 7.46
C ASP A 404 34.28 -11.29 7.89
N THR A 405 32.96 -11.36 7.69
CA THR A 405 32.25 -12.67 7.80
C THR A 405 31.59 -13.08 6.48
N GLU A 406 31.59 -14.40 6.25
CA GLU A 406 30.99 -15.20 5.17
C GLU A 406 30.00 -14.51 4.23
N SER A 407 30.01 -14.94 2.94
CA SER A 407 29.05 -14.53 1.89
C SER A 407 27.73 -14.07 2.49
N SER A 408 27.52 -12.76 2.49
CA SER A 408 26.35 -12.20 3.15
C SER A 408 25.10 -12.83 2.55
N GLU A 409 24.05 -13.02 3.36
CA GLU A 409 22.76 -13.52 2.85
C GLU A 409 22.29 -12.68 1.64
N GLU A 410 22.64 -11.39 1.63
CA GLU A 410 22.41 -10.48 0.51
C GLU A 410 23.15 -10.89 -0.77
N ASP A 411 24.42 -11.30 -0.71
CA ASP A 411 25.15 -11.78 -1.88
C ASP A 411 24.49 -13.02 -2.49
N VAL A 412 23.95 -13.93 -1.66
CA VAL A 412 23.19 -15.10 -2.13
C VAL A 412 21.91 -14.66 -2.85
N MET A 413 21.16 -13.72 -2.28
CA MET A 413 19.94 -13.18 -2.92
C MET A 413 20.27 -12.45 -4.23
N VAL A 414 21.32 -11.64 -4.24
CA VAL A 414 21.79 -10.90 -5.42
C VAL A 414 22.23 -11.87 -6.53
N GLN A 415 22.93 -12.95 -6.18
CA GLN A 415 23.32 -14.00 -7.11
C GLN A 415 22.08 -14.70 -7.71
N GLN A 416 21.08 -15.05 -6.89
CA GLN A 416 19.83 -15.65 -7.36
C GLN A 416 19.06 -14.73 -8.32
N LEU A 417 18.98 -13.43 -8.02
CA LEU A 417 18.37 -12.44 -8.91
C LEU A 417 19.15 -12.30 -10.22
N THR A 418 20.49 -12.34 -10.15
CA THR A 418 21.36 -12.30 -11.34
C THR A 418 21.10 -13.51 -12.23
N GLU A 419 21.05 -14.72 -11.66
CA GLU A 419 20.77 -15.96 -12.40
C GLU A 419 19.37 -15.96 -13.01
N PHE A 420 18.38 -15.39 -12.32
CA PHE A 420 17.05 -15.23 -12.85
C PHE A 420 17.03 -14.32 -14.09
N LEU A 421 17.71 -13.16 -14.05
CA LEU A 421 17.80 -12.23 -15.17
C LEU A 421 18.63 -12.78 -16.35
N ALA A 422 19.71 -13.51 -16.06
CA ALA A 422 20.62 -14.07 -17.04
C ALA A 422 20.08 -15.33 -17.74
N SER A 423 18.91 -15.84 -17.34
CA SER A 423 18.34 -17.07 -17.87
C SER A 423 16.93 -16.85 -18.43
N GLY A 424 16.45 -17.81 -19.22
CA GLY A 424 15.07 -17.81 -19.72
C GLY A 424 13.99 -17.92 -18.63
N LYS A 425 14.36 -18.07 -17.35
CA LYS A 425 13.41 -18.12 -16.22
C LYS A 425 12.64 -16.80 -16.06
N CYS A 426 13.21 -15.67 -16.46
CA CYS A 426 12.54 -14.36 -16.39
C CYS A 426 11.43 -14.18 -17.43
N LEU A 427 11.35 -15.05 -18.45
CA LEU A 427 10.44 -14.87 -19.57
C LEU A 427 8.95 -14.95 -19.16
N ARG A 428 8.60 -15.74 -18.13
CA ARG A 428 7.20 -15.77 -17.62
C ARG A 428 6.80 -14.42 -17.05
N TRP A 429 7.64 -13.83 -16.20
CA TRP A 429 7.41 -12.49 -15.65
C TRP A 429 7.29 -11.44 -16.75
N PHE A 430 8.25 -11.45 -17.68
CA PHE A 430 8.26 -10.55 -18.83
C PHE A 430 6.98 -10.66 -19.67
N GLU A 431 6.54 -11.89 -19.97
CA GLU A 431 5.36 -12.14 -20.80
C GLU A 431 4.09 -11.64 -20.12
N ILE A 432 3.86 -11.99 -18.85
CA ILE A 432 2.68 -11.53 -18.11
C ILE A 432 2.66 -10.00 -18.03
N ALA A 433 3.78 -9.37 -17.67
CA ALA A 433 3.86 -7.91 -17.57
C ALA A 433 3.59 -7.23 -18.92
N THR A 434 4.12 -7.80 -20.01
CA THR A 434 3.92 -7.28 -21.38
C THR A 434 2.48 -7.44 -21.85
N MET A 435 1.84 -8.58 -21.57
CA MET A 435 0.43 -8.82 -21.89
C MET A 435 -0.49 -7.86 -21.14
N ILE A 436 -0.26 -7.64 -19.84
CA ILE A 436 -1.03 -6.70 -19.03
C ILE A 436 -0.83 -5.27 -19.54
N ASN A 437 0.40 -4.87 -19.89
CA ASN A 437 0.67 -3.56 -20.48
C ASN A 437 -0.10 -3.33 -21.79
N PHE A 438 -0.07 -4.28 -22.72
CA PHE A 438 -0.74 -4.11 -24.01
C PHE A 438 -2.27 -4.27 -23.95
N SER A 439 -2.78 -5.15 -23.08
CA SER A 439 -4.21 -5.46 -23.03
C SER A 439 -4.97 -4.58 -22.03
N GLY A 440 -4.30 -4.05 -21.01
CA GLY A 440 -4.92 -3.32 -19.90
C GLY A 440 -4.78 -1.80 -19.95
N ASN A 441 -4.24 -1.23 -21.04
CA ASN A 441 -3.85 0.19 -21.12
C ASN A 441 -2.96 0.64 -19.95
N PHE A 442 -2.10 -0.26 -19.46
CA PHE A 442 -1.24 0.01 -18.33
C PHE A 442 0.06 0.66 -18.79
N SER A 443 0.01 1.95 -19.16
CA SER A 443 1.15 2.68 -19.74
C SER A 443 2.39 2.79 -18.85
N GLU A 444 2.23 2.49 -17.55
CA GLU A 444 3.28 2.62 -16.54
C GLU A 444 4.42 1.62 -16.72
N LEU A 445 4.28 0.54 -17.53
CA LEU A 445 5.38 -0.43 -17.70
C LEU A 445 6.62 0.22 -18.33
N LEU A 446 6.44 1.01 -19.39
CA LEU A 446 7.56 1.71 -20.03
C LEU A 446 8.18 2.71 -19.05
N ASP A 447 7.35 3.45 -18.31
CA ASP A 447 7.81 4.43 -17.32
C ASP A 447 8.58 3.75 -16.17
N ASN A 448 8.14 2.57 -15.71
CA ASN A 448 8.86 1.76 -14.71
C ASN A 448 10.23 1.31 -15.24
N VAL A 449 10.30 0.83 -16.49
CA VAL A 449 11.57 0.42 -17.12
C VAL A 449 12.52 1.62 -17.28
N LEU A 450 12.00 2.78 -17.69
CA LEU A 450 12.80 4.00 -17.83
C LEU A 450 13.26 4.55 -16.47
N GLY A 451 12.38 4.55 -15.48
CA GLY A 451 12.69 4.93 -14.09
C GLY A 451 13.79 4.05 -13.50
N ALA A 452 13.67 2.73 -13.68
CA ALA A 452 14.71 1.79 -13.29
C ALA A 452 16.06 2.14 -13.93
N LEU A 453 16.13 2.34 -15.25
CA LEU A 453 17.39 2.69 -15.93
C LEU A 453 17.99 4.01 -15.44
N ALA A 454 17.16 5.01 -15.14
CA ALA A 454 17.62 6.29 -14.60
C ALA A 454 18.27 6.12 -13.23
N GLU A 455 17.60 5.40 -12.30
CA GLU A 455 18.12 5.12 -10.96
C GLU A 455 19.44 4.33 -11.00
N LEU A 456 19.56 3.41 -11.94
CA LEU A 456 20.77 2.59 -12.13
C LEU A 456 21.94 3.41 -12.68
N SER A 457 21.68 4.27 -13.67
CA SER A 457 22.71 5.08 -14.34
C SER A 457 23.37 6.08 -13.39
N ASP A 458 22.58 6.76 -12.55
CA ASP A 458 23.06 7.79 -11.62
C ASP A 458 24.01 7.26 -10.54
N LYS A 459 23.91 5.97 -10.21
CA LYS A 459 24.64 5.34 -9.11
C LYS A 459 25.83 4.50 -9.57
N LEU A 460 25.76 3.90 -10.76
CA LEU A 460 26.91 3.23 -11.38
C LEU A 460 28.09 4.18 -11.60
N SER A 461 27.84 5.47 -11.83
CA SER A 461 28.92 6.46 -11.99
C SER A 461 29.61 6.85 -10.67
N LYS A 462 29.03 6.50 -9.51
CA LYS A 462 29.47 7.02 -8.19
C LYS A 462 30.08 5.96 -7.28
N ASN A 463 29.74 4.69 -7.46
CA ASN A 463 30.14 3.63 -6.52
C ASN A 463 31.06 2.60 -7.19
N CYS A 464 32.31 2.52 -6.75
CA CYS A 464 33.13 1.32 -6.92
C CYS A 464 32.53 0.22 -6.02
N CYS A 465 31.76 -0.71 -6.57
CA CYS A 465 31.21 -1.82 -5.80
C CYS A 465 32.34 -2.74 -5.30
N GLU A 466 32.32 -3.08 -4.01
CA GLU A 466 33.34 -3.94 -3.39
C GLU A 466 33.05 -5.44 -3.58
N SER A 467 31.78 -5.85 -3.75
CA SER A 467 31.39 -7.26 -3.98
C SER A 467 31.27 -7.59 -5.48
N THR A 468 31.92 -8.69 -5.90
CA THR A 468 31.82 -9.24 -7.26
C THR A 468 30.38 -9.63 -7.63
N ALA A 469 29.60 -10.16 -6.67
CA ALA A 469 28.22 -10.56 -6.92
C ALA A 469 27.34 -9.35 -7.23
N LEU A 470 27.53 -8.25 -6.50
CA LEU A 470 26.82 -7.00 -6.74
C LEU A 470 27.21 -6.36 -8.08
N ALA A 471 28.50 -6.40 -8.45
CA ALA A 471 28.95 -5.91 -9.75
C ALA A 471 28.30 -6.68 -10.90
N ALA A 472 28.29 -8.02 -10.82
CA ALA A 472 27.64 -8.88 -11.81
C ALA A 472 26.12 -8.61 -11.88
N PHE A 473 25.46 -8.50 -10.74
CA PHE A 473 24.04 -8.15 -10.67
C PHE A 473 23.74 -6.80 -11.33
N ASN A 474 24.57 -5.80 -11.07
CA ASN A 474 24.44 -4.47 -11.64
C ASN A 474 24.56 -4.47 -13.17
N GLU A 475 25.49 -5.25 -13.71
CA GLU A 475 25.65 -5.42 -15.14
C GLU A 475 24.41 -6.06 -15.77
N HIS A 476 23.93 -7.17 -15.19
CA HIS A 476 22.80 -7.92 -15.72
C HIS A 476 21.48 -7.15 -15.65
N ARG A 477 21.22 -6.39 -14.56
CA ARG A 477 20.00 -5.58 -14.46
C ARG A 477 19.97 -4.45 -15.48
N VAL A 478 21.10 -3.75 -15.72
CA VAL A 478 21.18 -2.70 -16.74
C VAL A 478 20.95 -3.31 -18.12
N LEU A 479 21.64 -4.40 -18.44
CA LEU A 479 21.49 -5.10 -19.71
C LEU A 479 20.03 -5.52 -19.94
N PHE A 480 19.41 -6.14 -18.94
CA PHE A 480 18.03 -6.59 -19.00
C PHE A 480 17.05 -5.43 -19.25
N PHE A 481 17.14 -4.33 -18.49
CA PHE A 481 16.25 -3.19 -18.67
C PHE A 481 16.49 -2.42 -19.99
N GLU A 482 17.74 -2.32 -20.48
CA GLU A 482 18.03 -1.77 -21.81
C GLU A 482 17.37 -2.61 -22.92
N ASN A 483 17.47 -3.93 -22.80
CA ASN A 483 16.84 -4.87 -23.73
C ASN A 483 15.31 -4.78 -23.66
N TRP A 484 14.73 -4.69 -22.46
CA TRP A 484 13.28 -4.52 -22.29
C TRP A 484 12.80 -3.19 -22.87
N LYS A 485 13.50 -2.08 -22.59
CA LYS A 485 13.22 -0.77 -23.18
C LYS A 485 13.21 -0.84 -24.70
N TYR A 486 14.23 -1.47 -25.31
CA TYR A 486 14.29 -1.66 -26.75
C TYR A 486 13.08 -2.43 -27.28
N VAL A 487 12.73 -3.55 -26.65
CA VAL A 487 11.59 -4.39 -27.04
C VAL A 487 10.28 -3.61 -26.97
N LEU A 488 9.99 -2.93 -25.85
CA LEU A 488 8.77 -2.11 -25.70
C LEU A 488 8.72 -1.03 -26.78
N LEU A 489 9.77 -0.23 -26.93
CA LEU A 489 9.73 0.87 -27.91
C LEU A 489 9.59 0.38 -29.37
N LYS A 490 10.06 -0.83 -29.68
CA LYS A 490 9.90 -1.44 -31.00
C LYS A 490 8.50 -1.98 -31.26
N THR A 491 7.89 -2.58 -30.24
CA THR A 491 6.63 -3.35 -30.33
C THR A 491 5.41 -2.54 -29.94
N THR A 492 5.54 -1.47 -29.17
CA THR A 492 4.42 -0.60 -28.83
C THR A 492 3.77 -0.02 -30.09
N PRO A 493 2.44 -0.15 -30.25
CA PRO A 493 1.71 0.48 -31.33
C PRO A 493 1.63 1.99 -31.08
N TRP A 494 2.59 2.73 -31.64
CA TRP A 494 2.59 4.18 -31.61
C TRP A 494 1.47 4.74 -32.48
N ASP A 495 0.76 5.76 -32.01
CA ASP A 495 -0.18 6.51 -32.84
C ASP A 495 0.52 6.97 -34.12
N SER A 496 -0.19 6.86 -35.25
CA SER A 496 0.22 7.39 -36.56
C SER A 496 0.73 8.84 -36.54
N HIS A 497 0.24 9.64 -35.59
CA HIS A 497 0.68 11.03 -35.37
C HIS A 497 1.91 11.15 -34.48
N SER A 498 2.22 10.13 -33.69
CA SER A 498 3.40 10.07 -32.84
C SER A 498 4.60 9.55 -33.62
N ARG A 499 5.69 10.33 -33.65
CA ARG A 499 6.92 9.89 -34.30
C ARG A 499 7.47 8.67 -33.55
N LYS A 500 7.45 7.49 -34.18
CA LYS A 500 8.09 6.29 -33.63
C LYS A 500 9.53 6.62 -33.22
N PRO A 501 9.90 6.42 -31.94
CA PRO A 501 11.24 6.75 -31.49
C PRO A 501 12.28 5.93 -32.27
N ASN A 502 13.34 6.59 -32.72
CA ASN A 502 14.46 5.91 -33.37
C ASN A 502 15.33 5.28 -32.28
N VAL A 503 15.08 4.01 -31.97
CA VAL A 503 15.81 3.29 -30.92
C VAL A 503 16.90 2.44 -31.54
N MET A 504 18.13 2.65 -31.07
CA MET A 504 19.30 1.84 -31.39
C MET A 504 19.20 0.49 -30.67
N GLU A 505 19.55 -0.59 -31.37
CA GLU A 505 19.60 -1.91 -30.76
C GLU A 505 20.72 -1.98 -29.72
N PRO A 506 20.45 -2.50 -28.50
CA PRO A 506 21.49 -2.74 -27.50
C PRO A 506 22.54 -3.73 -28.00
N SER A 507 23.80 -3.55 -27.59
CA SER A 507 24.88 -4.47 -27.94
C SER A 507 24.59 -5.88 -27.41
N GLY A 508 24.74 -6.91 -28.26
CA GLY A 508 24.52 -8.30 -27.86
C GLY A 508 23.05 -8.78 -27.94
N PHE A 509 22.11 -7.88 -28.27
CA PHE A 509 20.67 -8.22 -28.30
C PHE A 509 20.35 -9.30 -29.34
N SER A 510 20.95 -9.21 -30.52
CA SER A 510 20.76 -10.16 -31.62
C SER A 510 21.33 -11.55 -31.31
N GLU A 511 22.35 -11.62 -30.47
CA GLU A 511 23.05 -12.85 -30.11
C GLU A 511 22.46 -13.58 -28.89
N ASP A 512 21.73 -12.86 -28.02
CA ASP A 512 21.14 -13.43 -26.81
C ASP A 512 19.78 -14.10 -27.10
N PRO A 513 19.63 -15.43 -26.93
CA PRO A 513 18.38 -16.14 -27.17
C PRO A 513 17.22 -15.67 -26.26
N THR A 514 17.53 -15.18 -25.05
CA THR A 514 16.51 -14.64 -24.12
C THR A 514 15.94 -13.34 -24.69
N CYS A 515 16.79 -12.46 -25.21
CA CYS A 515 16.40 -11.20 -25.84
C CYS A 515 15.57 -11.42 -27.11
N GLN A 516 15.97 -12.38 -27.95
CA GLN A 516 15.17 -12.79 -29.10
C GLN A 516 13.78 -13.28 -28.67
N LYS A 517 13.71 -14.05 -27.58
CA LYS A 517 12.42 -14.53 -27.08
C LYS A 517 11.55 -13.42 -26.49
N MET A 518 12.14 -12.44 -25.81
CA MET A 518 11.43 -11.23 -25.36
C MET A 518 10.81 -10.48 -26.53
N MET A 519 11.56 -10.30 -27.63
CA MET A 519 11.06 -9.65 -28.84
C MET A 519 9.89 -10.44 -29.46
N GLU A 520 10.04 -11.76 -29.63
CA GLU A 520 8.96 -12.62 -30.15
C GLU A 520 7.68 -12.52 -29.31
N ILE A 521 7.81 -12.58 -27.98
CA ILE A 521 6.69 -12.47 -27.05
C ILE A 521 5.99 -11.12 -27.22
N ALA A 522 6.74 -10.02 -27.19
CA ALA A 522 6.17 -8.68 -27.26
C ALA A 522 5.55 -8.36 -28.62
N THR A 523 6.16 -8.83 -29.72
CA THR A 523 5.56 -8.72 -31.07
C THR A 523 4.22 -9.43 -31.12
N ARG A 524 4.15 -10.68 -30.63
CA ARG A 524 2.89 -11.43 -30.59
C ARG A 524 1.83 -10.71 -29.75
N CYS A 525 2.19 -10.22 -28.56
CA CYS A 525 1.24 -9.51 -27.69
C CYS A 525 0.73 -8.21 -28.33
N SER A 526 1.60 -7.49 -29.04
CA SER A 526 1.24 -6.26 -29.76
C SER A 526 0.32 -6.54 -30.96
N GLU A 527 0.59 -7.60 -31.73
CA GLU A 527 -0.27 -8.03 -32.84
C GLU A 527 -1.66 -8.45 -32.35
N GLU A 528 -1.74 -9.16 -31.22
CA GLU A 528 -2.99 -9.51 -30.57
C GLU A 528 -3.75 -8.26 -30.11
N ALA A 529 -3.08 -7.27 -29.50
CA ALA A 529 -3.69 -6.03 -29.04
C ALA A 529 -4.28 -5.16 -30.17
N ASP A 530 -3.58 -5.03 -31.32
CA ASP A 530 -4.08 -4.24 -32.47
C ASP A 530 -5.36 -4.83 -33.07
N ILE A 531 -5.54 -6.15 -32.99
CA ILE A 531 -6.80 -6.80 -33.42
C ILE A 531 -7.98 -6.31 -32.56
N PHE A 532 -7.79 -6.11 -31.26
CA PHE A 532 -8.85 -5.67 -30.35
C PHE A 532 -9.21 -4.20 -30.54
N SER A 533 -8.22 -3.31 -30.61
CA SER A 533 -8.45 -1.89 -30.87
C SER A 533 -9.27 -1.66 -32.15
N ARG A 534 -9.01 -2.47 -33.19
CA ARG A 534 -9.77 -2.41 -34.45
C ARG A 534 -11.18 -3.00 -34.35
N GLN A 535 -11.39 -4.01 -33.51
CA GLN A 535 -12.73 -4.59 -33.30
C GLN A 535 -13.66 -3.60 -32.58
N ASP A 536 -13.15 -2.85 -31.59
CA ASP A 536 -13.90 -1.81 -30.90
C ASP A 536 -14.27 -0.66 -31.86
N GLU A 537 -13.34 -0.19 -32.71
CA GLU A 537 -13.64 0.79 -33.75
C GLU A 537 -14.69 0.30 -34.76
N ILE A 538 -14.69 -0.99 -35.11
CA ILE A 538 -15.67 -1.58 -36.03
C ILE A 538 -17.04 -1.69 -35.35
N LEU A 539 -17.09 -2.10 -34.07
CA LEU A 539 -18.32 -2.17 -33.29
C LEU A 539 -18.95 -0.77 -33.11
N GLU A 540 -18.16 0.26 -32.83
CA GLU A 540 -18.63 1.65 -32.79
C GLU A 540 -19.21 2.11 -34.14
N ARG A 541 -18.51 1.80 -35.25
CA ARG A 541 -18.98 2.15 -36.61
C ARG A 541 -20.25 1.40 -37.01
N VAL A 542 -20.40 0.14 -36.61
CA VAL A 542 -21.55 -0.70 -36.99
C VAL A 542 -22.78 -0.38 -36.13
N MET A 543 -22.58 -0.09 -34.84
CA MET A 543 -23.70 0.17 -33.93
C MET A 543 -24.17 1.63 -33.92
N GLY A 544 -23.38 2.58 -34.47
CA GLY A 544 -23.77 4.00 -34.54
C GLY A 544 -23.97 4.65 -33.17
N VAL A 545 -23.53 3.95 -32.12
CA VAL A 545 -23.44 4.40 -30.75
C VAL A 545 -21.94 4.45 -30.48
N SER A 546 -21.42 5.62 -30.13
CA SER A 546 -20.06 5.71 -29.56
C SER A 546 -20.11 4.93 -28.25
N THR A 547 -19.64 3.70 -28.30
CA THR A 547 -19.24 2.98 -27.11
C THR A 547 -17.80 3.39 -26.89
N GLU A 548 -17.61 4.56 -26.27
CA GLU A 548 -16.30 4.92 -25.73
C GLU A 548 -15.74 3.69 -25.00
N PRO A 549 -14.44 3.38 -25.19
CA PRO A 549 -13.85 2.19 -24.61
C PRO A 549 -14.23 2.18 -23.14
N SER A 550 -14.92 1.13 -22.75
CA SER A 550 -15.38 0.93 -21.37
C SER A 550 -14.13 0.68 -20.53
N CYS A 551 -13.36 1.74 -20.26
CA CYS A 551 -12.48 1.83 -19.13
C CYS A 551 -13.30 1.38 -17.93
N CYS A 552 -12.71 0.52 -17.10
CA CYS A 552 -13.25 -0.05 -15.88
C CYS A 552 -13.72 1.03 -14.87
N ILE A 553 -14.77 1.77 -15.22
CA ILE A 553 -15.44 2.81 -14.44
C ILE A 553 -16.55 2.16 -13.59
N LEU A 554 -16.91 0.91 -13.87
CA LEU A 554 -17.99 0.20 -13.17
C LEU A 554 -17.60 -0.37 -11.80
N THR A 555 -16.41 -0.08 -11.26
CA THR A 555 -15.94 -0.68 -10.00
C THR A 555 -15.56 0.31 -8.91
N LEU A 556 -16.30 1.42 -8.84
CA LEU A 556 -16.41 2.29 -7.66
C LEU A 556 -17.87 2.47 -7.18
N ILE A 557 -18.79 1.67 -7.72
CA ILE A 557 -20.16 1.46 -7.22
C ILE A 557 -20.21 0.06 -6.62
#